data_AF-A0A0L6VBQ9-F1
#
_entry.id   AF-A0A0L6VBQ9-F1
#
_cell.length_a   1.000
_cell.length_b   1.000
_cell.length_c   1.000
_cell.angle_alpha   90.00
_cell.angle_beta   90.00
_cell.angle_gamma   90.00
#
_symmetry.space_group_name_H-M   'P 1'
#
loop_
_entity.id
_entity.type
_entity.pdbx_description
1 polymer ?
#
loop_
_entity_poly.entity_id
_entity_poly.type
_entity_poly.pdbx_seq_one_letter_code
_entity_poly.pdbx_strand_id
1 'polypeptide(L)'
;MDKVNSTVLKTSTEEIPLLTNDNYSLWCACVINLLDLVGLKEHIFGKSKGELPSEDNKILKSIILTKLDSSVQTNIINCGNTNSAKLIWKSITAFFASTQSSNKARVFKSFL
;
A
#
# COMPACT_ATOMS: atom_id res chain seq x y z
N MET A 1 -16.54 -10.66 1.16
CA MET A 1 -15.27 -11.22 0.69
C MET A 1 -15.51 -12.66 0.27
N ASP A 2 -15.81 -12.87 -1.01
CA ASP A 2 -16.03 -14.21 -1.55
C ASP A 2 -14.71 -14.99 -1.56
N LYS A 3 -14.62 -15.95 -0.64
CA LYS A 3 -13.81 -17.19 -0.66
C LYS A 3 -12.43 -17.14 -1.34
N VAL A 4 -11.60 -16.14 -1.08
CA VAL A 4 -10.15 -16.31 -1.27
C VAL A 4 -9.65 -17.30 -0.21
N ASN A 5 -8.84 -18.28 -0.62
CA ASN A 5 -8.28 -19.25 0.31
C ASN A 5 -7.45 -18.53 1.39
N SER A 6 -7.84 -18.68 2.66
CA SER A 6 -7.15 -18.08 3.82
C SER A 6 -5.64 -18.39 3.84
N THR A 7 -5.25 -19.60 3.39
CA THR A 7 -3.85 -19.99 3.25
C THR A 7 -3.12 -19.11 2.21
N VAL A 8 -3.75 -18.87 1.05
CA VAL A 8 -3.17 -18.02 0.00
C VAL A 8 -3.00 -16.59 0.48
N LEU A 9 -4.01 -16.02 1.16
CA LEU A 9 -3.92 -14.67 1.73
C LEU A 9 -2.80 -14.54 2.77
N LYS A 10 -2.67 -15.54 3.64
CA LYS A 10 -1.60 -15.59 4.63
C LYS A 10 -0.23 -15.61 3.96
N THR A 11 -0.02 -16.52 3.01
CA THR A 11 1.25 -16.62 2.27
C THR A 11 1.56 -15.34 1.50
N SER A 12 0.60 -14.77 0.78
CA SER A 12 0.81 -13.51 0.06
C SER A 12 1.13 -12.34 0.99
N THR A 13 0.57 -12.31 2.20
CA THR A 13 0.91 -11.29 3.20
C THR A 13 2.31 -11.48 3.78
N GLU A 14 2.73 -12.72 4.00
CA GLU A 14 4.07 -13.05 4.49
C GLU A 14 5.15 -12.70 3.45
N GLU A 15 4.90 -12.95 2.16
CA GLU A 15 5.81 -12.66 1.05
C GLU A 15 6.04 -11.16 0.78
N ILE A 16 5.15 -10.26 1.23
CA ILE A 16 5.39 -8.82 1.10
C ILE A 16 6.66 -8.47 1.88
N PRO A 17 7.70 -7.91 1.22
CA PRO A 17 8.92 -7.52 1.90
C PRO A 17 8.65 -6.35 2.87
N LEU A 18 9.55 -6.12 3.82
CA LEU A 18 9.54 -4.87 4.58
C LEU A 18 9.93 -3.71 3.65
N LEU A 19 9.13 -2.65 3.60
CA LEU A 19 9.44 -1.46 2.78
C LEU A 19 10.64 -0.73 3.38
N THR A 20 11.69 -0.61 2.58
CA THR A 20 12.87 0.21 2.86
C THR A 20 12.99 1.31 1.81
N ASN A 21 13.99 2.19 1.95
CA ASN A 21 14.22 3.25 0.97
C ASN A 21 14.60 2.74 -0.44
N ASP A 22 15.01 1.47 -0.57
CA ASP A 22 15.64 0.94 -1.79
C ASP A 22 14.76 -0.05 -2.57
N ASN A 23 13.67 -0.55 -1.98
CA ASN A 23 12.88 -1.65 -2.56
C ASN A 23 11.44 -1.28 -2.94
N TYR A 24 11.10 0.03 -3.01
CA TYR A 24 9.74 0.51 -3.25
C TYR A 24 9.04 -0.15 -4.44
N SER A 25 9.73 -0.31 -5.58
CA SER A 25 9.13 -0.94 -6.78
C SER A 25 8.66 -2.37 -6.53
N LEU A 26 9.48 -3.17 -5.84
CA LEU A 26 9.15 -4.56 -5.50
C LEU A 26 8.02 -4.60 -4.49
N TRP A 27 8.14 -3.82 -3.41
CA TRP A 27 7.11 -3.73 -2.38
C TRP A 27 5.75 -3.32 -2.95
N CYS A 28 5.73 -2.29 -3.79
CA CYS A 28 4.52 -1.77 -4.42
C CYS A 28 3.84 -2.83 -5.29
N ALA A 29 4.61 -3.59 -6.08
CA ALA A 29 4.09 -4.70 -6.88
C ALA A 29 3.45 -5.80 -6.02
N CYS A 30 4.10 -6.20 -4.92
CA CYS A 30 3.56 -7.21 -4.01
C CYS A 30 2.25 -6.75 -3.35
N VAL A 31 2.17 -5.49 -2.90
CA VAL A 31 0.95 -4.96 -2.28
C VAL A 31 -0.18 -4.79 -3.29
N ILE A 32 0.10 -4.36 -4.53
CA ILE A 32 -0.89 -4.29 -5.60
C ILE A 32 -1.45 -5.68 -5.91
N ASN A 33 -0.59 -6.70 -5.97
CA ASN A 33 -1.02 -8.08 -6.18
C ASN A 33 -1.94 -8.57 -5.05
N LEU A 34 -1.58 -8.30 -3.79
CA LEU A 34 -2.44 -8.61 -2.65
C LEU A 34 -3.81 -7.92 -2.77
N LEU A 35 -3.83 -6.63 -3.11
CA LEU A 35 -5.07 -5.85 -3.29
C LEU A 35 -5.97 -6.42 -4.39
N ASP A 36 -5.37 -6.94 -5.47
CA ASP A 36 -6.10 -7.62 -6.54
C ASP A 36 -6.73 -8.92 -6.04
N LEU A 37 -5.94 -9.74 -5.32
CA LEU A 37 -6.41 -10.99 -4.73
C LEU A 37 -7.60 -10.79 -3.79
N VAL A 38 -7.62 -9.69 -3.03
CA VAL A 38 -8.72 -9.38 -2.08
C VAL A 38 -9.84 -8.53 -2.68
N GLY A 39 -9.77 -8.15 -3.96
CA GLY A 39 -10.78 -7.30 -4.61
C GLY A 39 -10.81 -5.85 -4.13
N LEU A 40 -9.75 -5.36 -3.48
CA LEU A 40 -9.66 -3.99 -2.94
C LEU A 40 -8.87 -3.02 -3.82
N LYS A 41 -8.32 -3.50 -4.94
CA LYS A 41 -7.53 -2.68 -5.88
C LYS A 41 -8.29 -1.43 -6.33
N GLU A 42 -9.53 -1.57 -6.81
CA GLU A 42 -10.34 -0.43 -7.26
C GLU A 42 -10.74 0.52 -6.13
N HIS A 43 -10.79 0.07 -4.88
CA HIS A 43 -11.05 0.95 -3.73
C HIS A 43 -9.86 1.87 -3.41
N ILE A 44 -8.64 1.39 -3.72
CA ILE A 44 -7.39 2.13 -3.49
C ILE A 44 -7.04 3.01 -4.69
N PHE A 45 -7.15 2.50 -5.91
CA PHE A 45 -6.73 3.18 -7.14
C PHE A 45 -7.87 3.83 -7.94
N GLY A 46 -9.11 3.36 -7.75
CA GLY A 46 -10.25 3.83 -8.51
C GLY A 46 -10.61 5.28 -8.20
N LYS A 47 -11.27 5.92 -9.17
CA LYS A 47 -11.79 7.30 -9.06
C LYS A 47 -12.92 7.44 -8.04
N SER A 48 -13.41 6.35 -7.46
CA SER A 48 -14.51 6.40 -6.50
C SER A 48 -14.04 7.14 -5.22
N LYS A 49 -14.82 8.15 -4.84
CA LYS A 49 -14.68 8.86 -3.56
C LYS A 49 -15.17 8.01 -2.37
N GLY A 50 -15.66 6.80 -2.62
CA GLY A 50 -16.14 5.90 -1.58
C GLY A 50 -15.03 5.60 -0.58
N GLU A 51 -15.33 5.76 0.70
CA GLU A 51 -14.46 5.27 1.76
C GLU A 51 -14.40 3.74 1.69
N LEU A 52 -13.25 3.18 2.08
CA LEU A 52 -13.16 1.74 2.29
C LEU A 52 -14.14 1.36 3.41
N PRO A 53 -14.85 0.22 3.29
CA PRO A 53 -15.57 -0.35 4.42
C PRO A 53 -14.68 -0.41 5.67
N SER A 54 -15.24 -0.14 6.85
CA SER A 54 -14.47 0.02 8.09
C SER A 54 -13.54 -1.17 8.38
N GLU A 55 -14.01 -2.40 8.14
CA GLU A 55 -13.22 -3.61 8.34
C GLU A 55 -12.07 -3.74 7.31
N ASP A 56 -12.34 -3.48 6.03
CA ASP A 56 -11.32 -3.50 4.98
C ASP A 56 -10.23 -2.44 5.25
N ASN A 57 -10.63 -1.26 5.72
CA ASN A 57 -9.69 -0.22 6.12
C ASN A 57 -8.80 -0.65 7.30
N LYS A 58 -9.37 -1.27 8.35
CA LYS A 58 -8.61 -1.78 9.51
C LYS A 58 -7.60 -2.84 9.08
N ILE A 59 -8.04 -3.83 8.30
CA ILE A 59 -7.21 -4.95 7.84
C ILE A 59 -6.06 -4.41 6.97
N LEU A 60 -6.39 -3.62 5.95
CA LEU A 60 -5.39 -3.13 5.00
C LEU A 60 -4.39 -2.19 5.66
N LYS A 61 -4.87 -1.31 6.56
CA LYS A 61 -3.98 -0.47 7.37
C LYS A 61 -2.98 -1.33 8.15
N SER A 62 -3.45 -2.37 8.83
CA SER A 62 -2.60 -3.23 9.66
C SER A 62 -1.52 -3.91 8.82
N ILE A 63 -1.89 -4.47 7.65
CA ILE A 63 -0.96 -5.09 6.72
C ILE A 63 0.09 -4.08 6.23
N ILE A 64 -0.34 -2.88 5.80
CA ILE A 64 0.60 -1.87 5.31
C ILE A 64 1.57 -1.45 6.43
N LEU A 65 1.07 -1.10 7.61
CA LEU A 65 1.89 -0.64 8.74
C LEU A 65 2.93 -1.68 9.17
N THR A 66 2.55 -2.95 9.26
CA THR A 66 3.46 -4.04 9.64
C THR A 66 4.54 -4.33 8.59
N LYS A 67 4.36 -3.82 7.37
CA LYS A 67 5.30 -3.96 6.26
C LYS A 67 6.07 -2.67 5.96
N LEU A 68 6.13 -1.72 6.89
CA LEU A 68 7.02 -0.57 6.82
C LEU A 68 8.21 -0.76 7.77
N ASP A 69 9.43 -0.54 7.29
CA ASP A 69 10.55 -0.38 8.21
C ASP A 69 10.33 0.87 9.09
N SER A 70 10.86 0.82 10.30
CA SER A 70 10.78 1.90 11.31
C SER A 70 11.19 3.27 10.75
N SER A 71 12.24 3.32 9.92
CA SER A 71 12.73 4.57 9.32
C SER A 71 11.73 5.13 8.30
N VAL A 72 11.13 4.26 7.49
CA VAL A 72 10.10 4.60 6.51
C VAL A 72 8.81 5.02 7.21
N GLN A 73 8.40 4.28 8.24
CA GLN A 73 7.20 4.54 9.02
C GLN A 73 7.23 5.93 9.66
N THR A 74 8.37 6.32 10.25
CA THR A 74 8.54 7.62 10.93
C THR A 74 8.40 8.81 9.96
N ASN A 75 8.79 8.64 8.71
CA ASN A 75 8.71 9.71 7.70
C ASN A 75 7.33 9.82 7.04
N ILE A 76 6.54 8.76 7.08
CA ILE A 76 5.28 8.66 6.32
C ILE A 76 4.06 8.76 7.23
N ILE A 77 4.07 8.14 8.40
CA ILE A 77 2.90 8.02 9.26
C ILE A 77 2.77 9.23 10.19
N ASN A 78 1.57 9.80 10.26
CA ASN A 78 1.23 10.91 11.14
C ASN A 78 -0.23 10.81 11.61
N CYS A 79 -0.65 11.73 12.50
CA CYS A 79 -2.01 11.75 13.05
C CYS A 79 -3.11 11.90 11.97
N GLY A 80 -2.79 12.50 10.82
CA GLY A 80 -3.73 12.74 9.72
C GLY A 80 -3.96 11.51 8.82
N ASN A 81 -3.00 10.59 8.72
CA ASN A 81 -3.14 9.40 7.85
C ASN A 81 -3.24 8.07 8.60
N THR A 82 -2.82 7.99 9.87
CA THR A 82 -2.72 6.73 10.64
C THR A 82 -4.02 5.93 10.73
N ASN A 83 -5.18 6.52 10.44
CA ASN A 83 -6.48 5.84 10.49
C ASN A 83 -7.05 5.47 9.11
N SER A 84 -6.37 5.78 8.01
CA SER A 84 -6.85 5.52 6.66
C SER A 84 -5.81 4.82 5.82
N ALA A 85 -6.08 3.57 5.42
CA ALA A 85 -5.22 2.81 4.52
C ALA A 85 -4.99 3.56 3.20
N LYS A 86 -6.02 4.25 2.69
CA LYS A 86 -5.94 5.06 1.47
C LYS A 86 -4.99 6.26 1.64
N LEU A 87 -5.05 6.96 2.77
CA LEU A 87 -4.15 8.08 3.04
C LEU A 87 -2.71 7.61 3.29
N ILE A 88 -2.52 6.47 3.96
CA ILE A 88 -1.19 5.86 4.14
C ILE A 88 -0.61 5.51 2.76
N TRP A 89 -1.36 4.80 1.92
CA TRP A 89 -0.93 4.47 0.55
C TRP A 89 -0.55 5.72 -0.26
N LYS A 90 -1.37 6.76 -0.20
CA LYS A 90 -1.08 8.05 -0.85
C LYS A 90 0.20 8.70 -0.32
N SER A 91 0.44 8.61 0.99
CA SER A 91 1.63 9.18 1.62
C SER A 91 2.90 8.41 1.21
N ILE A 92 2.83 7.07 1.15
CA ILE A 92 3.92 6.22 0.67
C ILE A 92 4.26 6.54 -0.78
N THR A 93 3.28 6.50 -1.67
CA THR A 93 3.48 6.79 -3.09
C THR A 93 4.05 8.19 -3.32
N ALA A 94 3.57 9.20 -2.60
CA ALA A 94 4.09 10.57 -2.68
C ALA A 94 5.53 10.69 -2.17
N PHE A 95 5.86 10.07 -1.04
CA PHE A 95 7.21 10.08 -0.47
C PHE A 95 8.22 9.46 -1.44
N PHE A 96 7.92 8.29 -2.00
CA PHE A 96 8.86 7.61 -2.91
C PHE A 96 8.93 8.22 -4.31
N ALA A 97 7.90 8.96 -4.74
CA ALA A 97 7.95 9.78 -5.95
C ALA A 97 8.82 11.03 -5.78
N SER A 98 8.93 11.57 -4.56
CA SER A 98 9.72 12.78 -4.28
C SER A 98 11.19 12.48 -3.95
N THR A 99 11.49 11.34 -3.30
CA THR A 99 12.83 11.02 -2.79
C THR A 99 13.73 10.28 -3.76
N GLN A 100 13.20 9.51 -4.71
CA GLN A 100 14.01 8.79 -5.70
C GLN A 100 13.91 9.46 -7.08
N SER A 101 15.00 10.04 -7.58
CA SER A 101 15.08 10.61 -8.94
C SER A 101 14.79 9.58 -10.04
N SER A 102 15.12 8.30 -9.82
CA SER A 102 14.82 7.19 -10.74
C SER A 102 13.33 6.75 -10.68
N ASN A 103 12.69 6.80 -9.49
CA ASN A 103 11.24 6.55 -9.38
C ASN A 103 10.41 7.76 -9.80
N LYS A 104 10.91 8.99 -9.65
CA LYS A 104 10.28 10.22 -10.14
C LYS A 104 9.96 10.10 -11.64
N ALA A 105 10.87 9.53 -12.44
CA ALA A 105 10.65 9.29 -13.87
C ALA A 105 9.63 8.17 -14.17
N ARG A 106 9.51 7.13 -13.32
CA ARG A 106 8.55 6.02 -13.51
C ARG A 106 7.14 6.35 -13.02
N VAL A 107 7.03 7.00 -11.86
CA VAL A 107 5.76 7.45 -11.30
C VAL A 107 5.12 8.53 -12.18
N PHE A 108 5.91 9.44 -12.75
CA PHE A 108 5.39 10.42 -13.72
C PHE A 108 4.86 9.77 -15.01
N LYS A 109 5.38 8.60 -15.40
CA LYS A 109 4.86 7.82 -16.55
C LYS A 109 3.60 7.00 -16.25
N SER A 110 3.30 6.68 -14.99
CA SER A 110 2.06 5.97 -14.63
C SER A 110 0.85 6.90 -14.44
N PHE A 111 1.08 8.22 -14.44
CA PHE A 111 0.03 9.24 -14.34
C PHE A 111 -0.27 9.95 -15.68
N LEU A 112 0.38 9.53 -16.77
CA LEU A 112 0.11 9.91 -18.17
C LEU A 112 -0.51 8.71 -18.90
#